data_AF-A0ABD7MDK5-F1
#
_entry.id   AF-A0ABD7MDK5-F1
#
_cell.length_a   1.000
_cell.length_b   1.000
_cell.length_c   1.000
_cell.angle_alpha   90.00
_cell.angle_beta   90.00
_cell.angle_gamma   90.00
#
_symmetry.space_group_name_H-M   'P 1'
#
loop_
_entity.id
_entity.type
_entity.pdbx_description
1 polymer ?
#
loop_
_entity_poly.entity_id
_entity_poly.type
_entity_poly.pdbx_seq_one_letter_code
_entity_poly.pdbx_strand_id
1 'polypeptide(L)'
;RRSRRRAPVGLGRNCSIFETARVWAYREVRHHWGDPERLRLAIVERVHELNAGFSEPLPHREALDIAHSIHRWITTCSRMWADGPAVYEATFSTIQAARGRKGGTKSGETRTQERQERARLILEENA
;
A
#
# COMPACT_ATOMS: atom_id res chain seq x y z
N ARG A 1 -10.89 0.94 -11.18
CA ARG A 1 -11.68 1.34 -9.99
C ARG A 1 -11.81 0.12 -9.07
N ARG A 2 -11.19 0.10 -7.88
CA ARG A 2 -11.43 -0.98 -6.89
C ARG A 2 -12.75 -0.67 -6.20
N SER A 3 -13.71 -1.59 -6.33
CA SER A 3 -14.99 -1.52 -5.63
C SER A 3 -14.75 -1.59 -4.11
N ARG A 4 -15.14 -0.55 -3.38
CA ARG A 4 -15.32 -0.59 -1.92
C ARG A 4 -16.51 -1.52 -1.65
N ARG A 5 -16.23 -2.78 -1.31
CA ARG A 5 -17.29 -3.71 -0.88
C ARG A 5 -17.85 -3.19 0.45
N ARG A 6 -19.12 -2.78 0.43
CA ARG A 6 -19.91 -2.43 1.62
C ARG A 6 -20.02 -3.66 2.53
N ALA A 7 -19.60 -3.47 3.77
CA ALA A 7 -19.79 -4.24 5.00
C ALA A 7 -20.44 -5.64 4.90
N PRO A 8 -19.68 -6.72 5.19
CA PRO A 8 -20.25 -7.98 5.63
C PRO A 8 -20.39 -8.00 7.17
N VAL A 9 -21.61 -8.19 7.65
CA VAL A 9 -21.92 -8.35 9.07
C VAL A 9 -21.23 -9.63 9.60
N GLY A 10 -20.60 -9.57 10.77
CA GLY A 10 -19.99 -10.70 11.46
C GLY A 10 -18.54 -11.07 11.05
N LEU A 11 -18.24 -11.12 9.74
CA LEU A 11 -16.89 -11.44 9.23
C LEU A 11 -16.14 -10.19 8.72
N GLY A 12 -16.80 -9.04 8.64
CA GLY A 12 -16.25 -7.87 7.95
C GLY A 12 -15.27 -7.02 8.71
N ARG A 13 -15.42 -6.87 10.03
CA ARG A 13 -14.58 -5.96 10.83
C ARG A 13 -13.15 -6.46 10.94
N ASN A 14 -13.00 -7.69 11.42
CA ASN A 14 -11.70 -8.35 11.54
C ASN A 14 -10.96 -8.38 10.20
N CYS A 15 -11.60 -8.92 9.16
CA CYS A 15 -11.01 -8.97 7.82
C CYS A 15 -10.73 -7.57 7.27
N SER A 16 -11.60 -6.58 7.47
CA SER A 16 -11.37 -5.20 7.00
C SER A 16 -10.17 -4.56 7.68
N ILE A 17 -10.04 -4.73 9.00
CA ILE A 17 -8.90 -4.23 9.77
C ILE A 17 -7.64 -4.95 9.31
N PHE A 18 -7.64 -6.28 9.22
CA PHE A 18 -6.50 -7.08 8.77
C PHE A 18 -6.03 -6.68 7.36
N GLU A 19 -6.94 -6.64 6.38
CA GLU A 19 -6.64 -6.28 4.98
C GLU A 19 -6.07 -4.87 4.86
N THR A 20 -6.57 -3.94 5.66
CA THR A 20 -6.10 -2.54 5.65
C THR A 20 -4.76 -2.41 6.37
N ALA A 21 -4.65 -2.97 7.58
CA ALA A 21 -3.48 -2.89 8.43
C ALA A 21 -2.27 -3.61 7.82
N ARG A 22 -2.44 -4.79 7.22
CA ARG A 22 -1.33 -5.55 6.63
C ARG A 22 -0.66 -4.80 5.48
N VAL A 23 -1.45 -4.17 4.61
CA VAL A 23 -0.94 -3.42 3.46
C VAL A 23 -0.18 -2.16 3.91
N TRP A 24 -0.67 -1.51 4.98
CA TRP A 24 0.06 -0.44 5.62
C TRP A 24 1.35 -0.96 6.27
N ALA A 25 1.29 -2.05 7.03
CA ALA A 25 2.41 -2.62 7.77
C ALA A 25 3.57 -3.02 6.84
N TYR A 26 3.29 -3.61 5.67
CA TYR A 26 4.34 -3.97 4.69
C TYR A 26 5.15 -2.76 4.20
N ARG A 27 4.54 -1.57 4.21
CA ARG A 27 5.24 -0.31 3.89
C ARG A 27 5.96 0.24 5.12
N GLU A 28 5.35 0.07 6.28
CA GLU A 28 5.87 0.56 7.55
C GLU A 28 7.17 -0.13 7.95
N VAL A 29 7.34 -1.41 7.60
CA VAL A 29 8.57 -2.20 7.86
C VAL A 29 9.86 -1.44 7.57
N ARG A 30 9.88 -0.60 6.52
CA ARG A 30 11.09 0.17 6.14
C ARG A 30 11.60 1.15 7.21
N HIS A 31 10.77 1.47 8.20
CA HIS A 31 11.08 2.39 9.30
C HIS A 31 11.53 1.66 10.58
N HIS A 32 11.44 0.33 10.62
CA HIS A 32 11.64 -0.48 11.83
C HIS A 32 12.62 -1.64 11.63
N TRP A 33 13.53 -1.53 10.65
CA TRP A 33 14.56 -2.55 10.43
C TRP A 33 15.39 -2.77 11.69
N GLY A 34 15.55 -4.04 12.09
CA GLY A 34 16.31 -4.41 13.28
C GLY A 34 15.60 -4.16 14.61
N ASP A 35 14.39 -3.60 14.60
CA ASP A 35 13.57 -3.38 15.80
C ASP A 35 12.17 -4.00 15.64
N PRO A 36 12.05 -5.33 15.83
CA PRO A 36 10.77 -6.02 15.70
C PRO A 36 9.73 -5.54 16.71
N GLU A 37 10.16 -5.10 17.90
CA GLU A 37 9.24 -4.65 18.94
C GLU A 37 8.62 -3.29 18.61
N ARG A 38 9.40 -2.33 18.10
CA ARG A 38 8.83 -1.07 17.58
C ARG A 38 7.88 -1.29 16.43
N LEU A 39 8.20 -2.22 15.52
CA LEU A 39 7.27 -2.60 14.47
C LEU A 39 5.97 -3.17 15.05
N ARG A 40 6.06 -4.06 16.04
CA ARG A 40 4.90 -4.64 16.71
C ARG A 40 4.02 -3.55 17.33
N LEU A 41 4.61 -2.60 18.04
CA LEU A 41 3.89 -1.49 18.67
C LEU A 41 3.19 -0.60 17.63
N ALA A 42 3.87 -0.26 16.54
CA ALA A 42 3.27 0.53 15.45
C ALA A 42 2.09 -0.19 14.80
N ILE A 43 2.18 -1.51 14.60
CA ILE A 43 1.06 -2.32 14.07
C ILE A 43 -0.10 -2.36 15.06
N VAL A 44 0.16 -2.52 16.36
CA VAL A 44 -0.85 -2.51 17.41
C VAL A 44 -1.60 -1.17 17.41
N GLU A 45 -0.87 -0.05 17.43
CA GLU A 45 -1.45 1.30 17.38
C GLU A 45 -2.35 1.45 16.15
N ARG A 46 -1.83 1.12 14.96
CA ARG A 46 -2.59 1.23 13.71
C ARG A 46 -3.85 0.38 13.70
N VAL A 47 -3.79 -0.84 14.23
CA VAL A 47 -4.94 -1.73 14.32
C VAL A 47 -6.00 -1.16 15.27
N HIS A 48 -5.58 -0.60 16.42
CA HIS A 48 -6.52 0.05 17.35
C HIS A 48 -7.14 1.32 16.76
N GLU A 49 -6.39 2.13 16.03
CA GLU A 49 -6.94 3.29 15.28
C GLU A 49 -8.04 2.85 14.30
N LEU A 50 -7.76 1.81 13.49
CA LEU A 50 -8.74 1.30 12.54
C LEU A 50 -9.97 0.71 13.25
N ASN A 51 -9.76 0.03 14.38
CA ASN A 51 -10.84 -0.54 15.18
C ASN A 51 -11.75 0.54 15.78
N ALA A 52 -11.18 1.66 16.24
CA ALA A 52 -11.92 2.80 16.78
C ALA A 52 -12.80 3.51 15.74
N GLY A 53 -12.56 3.28 14.44
CA GLY A 53 -13.38 3.83 13.35
C GLY A 53 -14.72 3.11 13.12
N PHE A 54 -14.99 1.99 13.80
CA PHE A 54 -16.26 1.28 13.71
C PHE A 54 -17.25 1.77 14.77
N SER A 55 -18.54 1.81 14.43
CA SER A 55 -19.61 2.13 15.40
C SER A 55 -19.65 1.14 16.56
N GLU A 56 -19.30 -0.11 16.29
CA GLU A 56 -19.10 -1.18 17.26
C GLU A 56 -17.70 -1.76 17.07
N PRO A 57 -16.70 -1.28 17.83
CA PRO A 57 -15.33 -1.80 17.78
C PRO A 57 -15.26 -3.27 18.18
N LEU A 58 -14.25 -3.98 17.67
CA LEU A 58 -13.88 -5.30 18.16
C LEU A 58 -13.39 -5.23 19.61
N PRO A 59 -13.53 -6.33 20.39
CA PRO A 59 -12.89 -6.46 21.68
C PRO A 59 -11.38 -6.20 21.60
N HIS A 60 -10.82 -5.59 22.64
CA HIS A 60 -9.40 -5.22 22.67
C HIS A 60 -8.47 -6.40 22.34
N ARG A 61 -8.78 -7.59 22.88
CA ARG A 61 -7.97 -8.79 22.63
C ARG A 61 -8.00 -9.24 21.16
N GLU A 62 -9.17 -9.18 20.53
CA GLU A 62 -9.29 -9.56 19.12
C GLU A 62 -8.50 -8.61 18.21
N ALA A 63 -8.54 -7.31 18.50
CA ALA A 63 -7.71 -6.32 17.80
C ALA A 63 -6.20 -6.58 18.01
N LEU A 64 -5.78 -6.91 19.23
CA LEU A 64 -4.39 -7.30 19.51
C LEU A 64 -3.96 -8.54 18.73
N ASP A 65 -4.81 -9.56 18.66
CA ASP A 65 -4.50 -10.81 17.96
C ASP A 65 -4.33 -10.56 16.44
N ILE A 66 -5.12 -9.64 15.84
CA ILE A 66 -4.90 -9.18 14.46
C ILE A 66 -3.50 -8.58 14.33
N ALA A 67 -3.13 -7.63 15.19
CA ALA A 67 -1.83 -6.97 15.14
C ALA A 67 -0.67 -7.98 15.27
N HIS A 68 -0.79 -8.93 16.21
CA HIS A 68 0.21 -9.97 16.44
C HIS A 68 0.33 -10.93 15.25
N SER A 69 -0.78 -11.26 14.58
CA SER A 69 -0.76 -12.11 13.38
C SER A 69 0.03 -11.47 12.24
N ILE A 70 -0.17 -10.16 12.01
CA ILE A 70 0.53 -9.38 10.98
C ILE A 70 2.01 -9.29 11.33
N HIS A 71 2.33 -8.88 12.57
CA HIS A 71 3.70 -8.77 13.04
C HIS A 71 4.46 -10.10 12.92
N ARG A 72 3.86 -11.20 13.39
CA ARG A 72 4.47 -12.54 13.32
C ARG A 72 4.75 -12.91 11.87
N TRP A 73 3.77 -12.77 10.97
CA TRP A 73 3.99 -13.10 9.56
C TRP A 73 5.14 -12.29 8.94
N ILE A 74 5.22 -10.99 9.25
CA ILE A 74 6.31 -10.14 8.78
C ILE A 74 7.64 -10.69 9.27
N THR A 75 7.80 -10.89 10.58
CA THR A 75 9.10 -11.21 11.18
C THR A 75 9.54 -12.65 10.99
N THR A 76 8.63 -13.59 10.76
CA THR A 76 8.97 -15.03 10.65
C THR A 76 8.82 -15.61 9.25
N CYS A 77 8.00 -15.03 8.38
CA CYS A 77 7.65 -15.64 7.09
C CYS A 77 7.95 -14.75 5.88
N SER A 78 8.04 -13.43 6.07
CA SER A 78 8.14 -12.52 4.94
C SER A 78 9.57 -12.38 4.43
N ARG A 79 9.73 -12.48 3.10
CA ARG A 79 11.02 -12.18 2.45
C ARG A 79 11.46 -10.74 2.66
N MET A 80 10.51 -9.78 2.75
CA MET A 80 10.88 -8.38 3.03
C MET A 80 11.67 -8.26 4.34
N TRP A 81 11.28 -9.00 5.39
CA TRP A 81 12.00 -9.00 6.65
C TRP A 81 13.26 -9.84 6.61
N ALA A 82 13.18 -11.05 6.06
CA ALA A 82 14.29 -12.00 6.01
C ALA A 82 15.46 -11.51 5.14
N ASP A 83 15.17 -10.90 3.98
CA ASP A 83 16.18 -10.43 3.03
C ASP A 83 16.83 -9.10 3.49
N GLY A 84 16.18 -8.38 4.41
CA GLY A 84 16.68 -7.16 5.02
C GLY A 84 16.62 -5.91 4.13
N PRO A 85 17.09 -4.76 4.66
CA PRO A 85 16.90 -3.44 4.05
C PRO A 85 17.55 -3.31 2.67
N ALA A 86 18.77 -3.85 2.48
CA ALA A 86 19.51 -3.69 1.23
C ALA A 86 18.78 -4.35 0.04
N VAL A 87 18.32 -5.58 0.21
CA VAL A 87 17.59 -6.33 -0.83
C VAL A 87 16.21 -5.72 -1.06
N TYR A 88 15.54 -5.28 0.02
CA TYR A 88 14.27 -4.57 -0.07
C TYR A 88 14.39 -3.30 -0.92
N GLU A 89 15.36 -2.43 -0.64
CA GLU A 89 15.56 -1.16 -1.36
C GLU A 89 15.93 -1.38 -2.83
N ALA A 90 16.77 -2.37 -3.13
CA ALA A 90 17.11 -2.73 -4.50
C ALA A 90 15.88 -3.23 -5.28
N THR A 91 15.06 -4.08 -4.65
CA THR A 91 13.82 -4.58 -5.24
C THR A 91 12.82 -3.46 -5.45
N PHE A 92 12.64 -2.58 -4.45
CA PHE A 92 11.76 -1.43 -4.53
C PHE A 92 12.17 -0.49 -5.65
N SER A 93 13.45 -0.14 -5.73
CA SER A 93 14.01 0.71 -6.79
C SER A 93 13.77 0.12 -8.17
N THR A 94 13.98 -1.19 -8.33
CA THR A 94 13.74 -1.90 -9.60
C THR A 94 12.26 -1.84 -10.01
N ILE A 95 11.35 -2.07 -9.07
CA ILE A 95 9.90 -1.99 -9.31
C ILE A 95 9.49 -0.56 -9.68
N GLN A 96 10.00 0.45 -8.99
CA GLN A 96 9.69 1.85 -9.28
C GLN A 96 10.24 2.29 -10.63
N ALA A 97 11.46 1.88 -10.99
CA ALA A 97 12.03 2.17 -12.30
C ALA A 97 11.19 1.57 -13.44
N ALA A 98 10.75 0.31 -13.30
CA ALA A 98 9.88 -0.33 -14.29
C ALA A 98 8.52 0.38 -14.41
N ARG A 99 7.91 0.75 -13.28
CA ARG A 99 6.64 1.51 -13.25
C ARG A 99 6.80 2.90 -13.87
N GLY A 100 7.89 3.59 -13.53
CA GLY A 100 8.23 4.91 -14.05
C GLY A 100 8.40 4.90 -15.56
N ARG A 101 9.14 3.92 -16.11
CA ARG A 101 9.25 3.73 -17.57
C ARG A 101 7.89 3.54 -18.22
N LYS A 102 7.07 2.61 -17.72
CA LYS A 102 5.73 2.34 -18.28
C LYS A 102 4.83 3.57 -18.25
N GLY A 103 4.83 4.32 -17.14
CA GLY A 103 4.06 5.56 -17.00
C GLY A 103 4.59 6.67 -17.92
N GLY A 104 5.92 6.79 -18.04
CA GLY A 104 6.59 7.78 -18.88
C GLY A 104 6.28 7.60 -20.36
N THR A 105 6.34 6.37 -20.87
CA THR A 105 5.99 6.07 -22.28
C THR A 105 4.56 6.49 -22.61
N LYS A 106 3.58 6.04 -21.81
CA LYS A 106 2.16 6.36 -22.03
C LYS A 106 1.89 7.87 -21.96
N SER A 107 2.52 8.56 -21.00
CA SER A 107 2.39 10.02 -20.86
C SER A 107 3.04 10.75 -22.03
N GLY A 108 4.20 10.27 -22.49
CA GLY A 108 4.90 10.80 -23.66
C GLY A 108 4.09 10.66 -24.96
N GLU A 109 3.47 9.50 -25.19
CA GLU A 109 2.56 9.27 -26.32
C GLU A 109 1.39 10.25 -26.30
N THR A 110 0.72 10.39 -25.15
CA THR A 110 -0.42 11.31 -24.98
C THR A 110 -0.02 12.75 -25.27
N ARG A 111 1.10 13.22 -24.69
CA ARG A 111 1.63 14.57 -24.93
C ARG A 111 2.02 14.80 -26.38
N THR A 112 2.50 13.76 -27.06
CA THR A 112 2.90 13.85 -28.48
C THR A 112 1.66 13.99 -29.36
N GLN A 113 0.60 13.21 -29.09
CA GLN A 113 -0.69 13.33 -29.76
C GLN A 113 -1.30 14.72 -29.56
N GLU A 114 -1.35 15.22 -28.32
CA GLU A 114 -1.86 16.57 -28.02
C GLU A 114 -1.06 17.66 -28.74
N ARG A 115 0.26 17.53 -28.83
CA ARG A 115 1.11 18.48 -29.59
C ARG A 115 0.82 18.44 -31.09
N GLN A 116 0.66 17.25 -31.67
CA GLN A 116 0.36 17.08 -33.09
C GLN A 116 -1.03 17.63 -33.45
N GLU A 117 -2.02 17.39 -32.59
CA GLU A 117 -3.38 17.91 -32.75
C GLU A 117 -3.40 19.44 -32.69
N ARG A 118 -2.73 20.04 -31.71
CA ARG A 118 -2.57 21.51 -31.63
C ARG A 118 -1.87 22.08 -32.86
N ALA A 119 -0.82 21.42 -33.35
CA ALA A 119 -0.11 21.88 -34.55
C ALA A 119 -1.00 21.82 -35.80
N ARG A 120 -1.87 20.81 -35.94
CA ARG A 120 -2.84 20.73 -37.03
C ARG A 120 -3.86 21.86 -36.97
N LEU A 121 -4.44 22.12 -35.80
CA LEU A 121 -5.43 23.21 -35.63
C LEU A 121 -4.85 24.57 -36.01
N ILE A 122 -3.59 24.85 -35.62
CA ILE A 122 -2.91 26.10 -35.98
C ILE A 122 -2.71 26.22 -37.50
N LEU A 123 -2.38 25.12 -38.18
CA LEU A 123 -2.22 25.14 -39.64
C LEU A 123 -3.55 25.32 -40.37
N GLU A 124 -4.64 24.74 -39.85
CA GLU A 124 -5.99 24.91 -40.39
C GLU A 124 -6.54 26.34 -40.17
N GLU A 125 -6.20 26.99 -39.06
CA GLU A 125 -6.64 28.37 -38.76
C GLU A 125 -5.90 29.44 -39.60
N ASN A 126 -4.71 29.12 -40.11
CA ASN A 126 -3.89 30.02 -40.93
C ASN A 126 -4.00 29.78 -42.44
N ALA A 127 -4.88 28.88 -42.89
CA ALA A 127 -5.14 28.55 -44.29
C ALA A 127 -6.47 29.15 -44.77
#